data_AF-A0A2U2B4S7-F1
#
_entry.id   AF-A0A2U2B4S7-F1
#
_cell.length_a   1.000
_cell.length_b   1.000
_cell.length_c   1.000
_cell.angle_alpha   90.00
_cell.angle_beta   90.00
_cell.angle_gamma   90.00
#
_symmetry.space_group_name_H-M   'P 1'
#
loop_
_entity.id
_entity.type
_entity.pdbx_description
1 polymer ?
#
loop_
_entity_poly.entity_id
_entity_poly.type
_entity_poly.pdbx_seq_one_letter_code
_entity_poly.pdbx_strand_id
1 'polypeptide(L)'
;MKHPELISQVFTEHKLPEKLSIRPPFVKPRVDKKKEALLRNVSLDVYEFFVGHVVPERQNVSVIDTNTREGIEEHVSDDTRSIINLKPINNVRYINKFLMKVNEKMPDAGFFLGCVEPIKLAGSRLRRQTKIPFLFTFIWFFVFVFHRVMPKIRYVQKIYFFLTKGKYRFLTMGETLGRIVSCGFEIIEYKEIDGLLYFSVMKTSEPVYGQKPSFGPLFPMNRVGKNGDMIKVYKLRTMHPFAEFLQEYITKLNGYNETGKPANDFRVATWGKFYRKYWLDELPQLLNVLKGELNIVGVRPLSRTRFNELPEEIRVQRIRFKPGCIPPYVALLMPDSEGNIEAERIYLSEKMKHPYWTDVKYLFLALYNIFTGKIKSS
;
A
#
# COMPACT_ATOMS: atom_id res chain seq x y z
N MET A 1 8.24 -82.25 0.94
CA MET A 1 6.77 -82.09 0.84
C MET A 1 6.48 -80.69 0.31
N LYS A 2 5.94 -80.60 -0.93
CA LYS A 2 5.02 -79.58 -1.52
C LYS A 2 5.32 -78.07 -1.30
N HIS A 3 5.37 -77.15 -2.25
CA HIS A 3 5.34 -77.06 -3.72
C HIS A 3 5.76 -75.59 -4.04
N PRO A 4 6.84 -75.31 -4.80
CA PRO A 4 7.15 -73.97 -5.31
C PRO A 4 6.49 -73.66 -6.69
N GLU A 5 5.54 -74.48 -7.13
CA GLU A 5 5.03 -74.48 -8.52
C GLU A 5 3.90 -73.48 -8.80
N LEU A 6 3.55 -72.61 -7.86
CA LEU A 6 2.47 -71.61 -8.04
C LEU A 6 2.94 -70.21 -8.45
N ILE A 7 4.26 -69.98 -8.56
CA ILE A 7 4.80 -68.66 -8.95
C ILE A 7 5.28 -68.64 -10.42
N SER A 8 5.52 -69.79 -11.04
CA SER A 8 6.01 -69.84 -12.43
C SER A 8 4.93 -69.94 -13.51
N GLN A 9 3.65 -70.09 -13.15
CA GLN A 9 2.53 -70.22 -14.11
C GLN A 9 1.70 -68.94 -14.31
N VAL A 10 1.97 -67.86 -13.58
CA VAL A 10 1.24 -66.58 -13.75
C VAL A 10 1.98 -65.60 -14.68
N PHE A 11 3.21 -65.91 -15.08
CA PHE A 11 4.02 -65.04 -15.95
C PHE A 11 4.08 -65.46 -17.43
N THR A 12 3.30 -66.48 -17.83
CA THR A 12 3.29 -67.00 -19.20
C THR A 12 1.90 -66.97 -19.81
N GLU A 13 1.29 -65.78 -19.88
CA GLU A 13 0.27 -65.45 -20.88
C GLU A 13 -0.16 -63.99 -20.68
N HIS A 14 0.57 -63.05 -21.31
CA HIS A 14 0.04 -61.78 -21.83
C HIS A 14 1.16 -61.13 -22.64
N LYS A 15 1.23 -61.49 -23.92
CA LYS A 15 1.99 -60.72 -24.92
C LYS A 15 1.35 -59.33 -24.96
N LEU A 16 2.02 -58.33 -24.37
CA LEU A 16 1.73 -56.93 -24.62
C LEU A 16 1.78 -56.69 -26.13
N PRO A 17 0.75 -56.08 -26.75
CA PRO A 17 0.80 -55.76 -28.17
C PRO A 17 1.97 -54.81 -28.43
N GLU A 18 2.89 -55.24 -29.29
CA GLU A 18 3.91 -54.37 -29.87
C GLU A 18 3.21 -53.21 -30.60
N LYS A 19 3.62 -51.99 -30.24
CA LYS A 19 3.25 -50.69 -30.82
C LYS A 19 1.88 -50.11 -30.42
N LEU A 20 1.88 -49.43 -29.27
CA LEU A 20 1.28 -48.10 -29.18
C LEU A 20 2.32 -47.09 -28.64
N SER A 21 3.40 -46.86 -29.40
CA SER A 21 4.25 -45.70 -29.18
C SER A 21 3.59 -44.46 -29.78
N ILE A 22 2.46 -44.02 -29.21
CA ILE A 22 2.00 -42.65 -29.45
C ILE A 22 2.88 -41.77 -28.56
N ARG A 23 4.13 -41.53 -29.00
CA ARG A 23 4.78 -40.30 -28.56
C ARG A 23 3.91 -39.20 -29.16
N PRO A 24 3.22 -38.35 -28.35
CA PRO A 24 2.56 -37.20 -28.91
C PRO A 24 3.60 -36.48 -29.78
N PRO A 25 3.24 -36.03 -30.99
CA PRO A 25 4.20 -35.36 -31.86
C PRO A 25 4.90 -34.30 -31.02
N PHE A 26 6.24 -34.32 -31.01
CA PHE A 26 7.01 -33.27 -30.36
C PHE A 26 6.77 -32.00 -31.17
N VAL A 27 5.69 -31.30 -30.85
CA VAL A 27 5.37 -30.01 -31.42
C VAL A 27 6.46 -29.10 -30.87
N LYS A 28 7.41 -28.72 -31.74
CA LYS A 28 8.36 -27.66 -31.40
C LYS A 28 7.54 -26.51 -30.81
N PRO A 29 7.81 -26.05 -29.58
CA PRO A 29 7.06 -24.94 -29.02
C PRO A 29 7.08 -23.81 -30.04
N ARG A 30 5.90 -23.32 -30.42
CA ARG A 30 5.76 -22.26 -31.42
C ARG A 30 6.54 -21.06 -30.88
N VAL A 31 7.72 -20.82 -31.45
CA VAL A 31 8.63 -19.79 -30.97
C VAL A 31 8.03 -18.43 -31.31
N ASP A 32 7.58 -17.71 -30.30
CA ASP A 32 7.19 -16.32 -30.44
C ASP A 32 8.45 -15.46 -30.57
N LYS A 33 8.81 -15.13 -31.81
CA LYS A 33 10.01 -14.33 -32.13
C LYS A 33 9.98 -12.94 -31.47
N LYS A 34 8.79 -12.35 -31.26
CA LYS A 34 8.66 -11.03 -30.62
C LYS A 34 9.01 -11.13 -29.14
N LYS A 35 8.48 -12.16 -28.48
CA LYS A 35 8.78 -12.48 -27.09
C LYS A 35 10.27 -12.75 -26.85
N GLU A 36 10.92 -13.55 -27.69
CA GLU A 36 12.37 -13.77 -27.59
C GLU A 36 13.17 -12.47 -27.75
N ALA A 37 12.79 -11.63 -28.72
CA ALA A 37 13.47 -10.35 -28.94
C ALA A 37 13.36 -9.42 -27.72
N LEU A 38 12.22 -9.43 -27.03
CA LEU A 38 12.02 -8.67 -25.79
C LEU A 38 12.92 -9.20 -24.66
N LEU A 39 12.95 -10.51 -24.45
CA LEU A 39 13.74 -11.13 -23.38
C LEU A 39 15.25 -10.97 -23.58
N ARG A 40 15.74 -10.93 -24.83
CA ARG A 40 17.16 -10.69 -25.13
C ARG A 40 17.68 -9.32 -24.69
N ASN A 41 16.79 -8.34 -24.52
CA ASN A 41 17.17 -6.98 -24.11
C ASN A 41 17.16 -6.79 -22.58
N VAL A 42 16.84 -7.84 -21.83
CA VAL A 42 16.74 -7.82 -20.38
C VAL A 42 18.10 -8.18 -19.76
N SER A 43 18.50 -7.50 -18.69
CA SER A 43 19.72 -7.86 -17.95
C SER A 43 19.58 -9.22 -17.27
N LEU A 44 20.71 -9.90 -17.02
CA LEU A 44 20.70 -11.24 -16.44
C LEU A 44 19.96 -11.26 -15.09
N ASP A 45 20.23 -10.30 -14.21
CA ASP A 45 19.59 -10.18 -12.90
C ASP A 45 18.07 -10.03 -12.99
N VAL A 46 17.57 -9.30 -13.99
CA VAL A 46 16.13 -9.11 -14.21
C VAL A 46 15.51 -10.39 -14.76
N TYR A 47 16.21 -11.09 -15.66
CA TYR A 47 15.77 -12.37 -16.18
C TYR A 47 15.71 -13.44 -15.07
N GLU A 48 16.72 -13.49 -14.19
CA GLU A 48 16.71 -14.36 -13.00
C GLU A 48 15.54 -14.05 -12.07
N PHE A 49 15.24 -12.77 -11.84
CA PHE A 49 14.07 -12.36 -11.06
C PHE A 49 12.77 -12.86 -11.69
N PHE A 50 12.63 -12.80 -13.02
CA PHE A 50 11.46 -13.34 -13.70
C PHE A 50 11.36 -14.85 -13.53
N VAL A 51 12.41 -15.59 -13.86
CA VAL A 51 12.45 -17.06 -13.78
C VAL A 51 12.17 -17.58 -12.37
N GLY A 52 12.58 -16.84 -11.32
CA GLY A 52 12.28 -17.16 -9.93
C GLY A 52 10.77 -17.22 -9.60
N HIS A 53 9.92 -16.61 -10.44
CA HIS A 53 8.46 -16.58 -10.23
C HIS A 53 7.69 -17.22 -11.37
N VAL A 54 8.06 -16.93 -12.61
CA VAL A 54 7.38 -17.38 -13.83
C VAL A 54 8.42 -17.64 -14.89
N VAL A 55 8.41 -18.84 -15.48
CA VAL A 55 9.26 -19.16 -16.64
C VAL A 55 8.80 -18.34 -17.84
N PRO A 56 9.56 -17.33 -18.30
CA PRO A 56 9.09 -16.40 -19.32
C PRO A 56 8.72 -17.11 -20.61
N GLU A 57 9.42 -18.17 -21.01
CA GLU A 57 9.29 -18.87 -22.29
C GLU A 57 7.98 -19.65 -22.45
N ARG A 58 7.26 -19.96 -21.36
CA ARG A 58 6.02 -20.75 -21.42
C ARG A 58 4.96 -20.08 -22.30
N GLN A 59 4.18 -20.88 -23.03
CA GLN A 59 3.18 -20.36 -23.98
C GLN A 59 2.10 -19.52 -23.31
N ASN A 60 1.66 -19.91 -22.11
CA ASN A 60 0.67 -19.19 -21.31
C ASN A 60 1.24 -17.98 -20.54
N VAL A 61 2.44 -17.50 -20.92
CA VAL A 61 3.07 -16.32 -20.34
C VAL A 61 3.23 -15.27 -21.42
N SER A 62 2.51 -14.16 -21.29
CA SER A 62 2.62 -13.02 -22.20
C SER A 62 3.72 -12.08 -21.73
N VAL A 63 4.73 -11.85 -22.59
CA VAL A 63 5.78 -10.85 -22.35
C VAL A 63 5.49 -9.64 -23.22
N ILE A 64 5.20 -8.51 -22.58
CA ILE A 64 4.75 -7.28 -23.24
C ILE A 64 5.67 -6.11 -22.89
N ASP A 65 5.67 -5.10 -23.77
CA ASP A 65 6.43 -3.86 -23.60
C ASP A 65 5.51 -2.66 -23.89
N THR A 66 4.45 -2.50 -23.09
CA THR A 66 3.40 -1.50 -23.32
C THR A 66 3.06 -0.68 -22.08
N ASN A 67 2.60 0.56 -22.32
CA ASN A 67 2.09 1.50 -21.31
C ASN A 67 0.63 1.90 -21.55
N THR A 68 -0.04 1.25 -22.50
CA THR A 68 -1.42 1.55 -22.91
C THR A 68 -2.32 0.36 -22.63
N ARG A 69 -3.63 0.62 -22.44
CA ARG A 69 -4.60 -0.46 -22.21
C ARG A 69 -4.88 -1.19 -23.51
N GLU A 70 -4.88 -0.44 -24.60
CA GLU A 70 -5.07 -0.92 -25.96
C GLU A 70 -3.95 -1.91 -26.32
N GLY A 71 -2.70 -1.64 -25.90
CA GLY A 71 -1.60 -2.57 -26.09
C GLY A 71 -1.68 -3.82 -25.20
N ILE A 72 -2.40 -3.79 -24.07
CA ILE A 72 -2.71 -5.02 -23.32
C ILE A 72 -3.69 -5.87 -24.15
N GLU A 73 -4.76 -5.26 -24.67
CA GLU A 73 -5.76 -5.95 -25.49
C GLU A 73 -5.14 -6.58 -26.74
N GLU A 74 -4.19 -5.90 -27.37
CA GLU A 74 -3.57 -6.35 -28.62
C GLU A 74 -2.48 -7.42 -28.40
N HIS A 75 -1.77 -7.41 -27.28
CA HIS A 75 -0.56 -8.23 -27.08
C HIS A 75 -0.70 -9.33 -26.03
N VAL A 76 -1.80 -9.36 -25.28
CA VAL A 76 -2.07 -10.42 -24.30
C VAL A 76 -3.11 -11.36 -24.89
N SER A 77 -2.71 -12.62 -25.08
CA SER A 77 -3.60 -13.67 -25.60
C SER A 77 -4.60 -14.12 -24.53
N ASP A 78 -5.76 -14.62 -24.96
CA ASP A 78 -6.84 -15.04 -24.04
C ASP A 78 -6.48 -16.30 -23.22
N ASP A 79 -5.49 -17.09 -23.65
CA ASP A 79 -4.95 -18.24 -22.92
C ASP A 79 -3.82 -17.85 -21.93
N THR A 80 -3.54 -16.55 -21.77
CA THR A 80 -2.51 -16.05 -20.87
C THR A 80 -2.87 -16.32 -19.42
N ARG A 81 -1.97 -16.99 -18.70
CA ARG A 81 -2.04 -17.18 -17.24
C ARG A 81 -1.24 -16.14 -16.48
N SER A 82 -0.09 -15.72 -17.02
CA SER A 82 0.81 -14.76 -16.37
C SER A 82 1.31 -13.71 -17.36
N ILE A 83 1.50 -12.49 -16.89
CA ILE A 83 1.93 -11.35 -17.71
C ILE A 83 3.25 -10.81 -17.16
N ILE A 84 4.22 -10.57 -18.03
CA ILE A 84 5.46 -9.85 -17.72
C ILE A 84 5.44 -8.57 -18.55
N ASN A 85 5.39 -7.40 -17.90
CA ASN A 85 5.49 -6.11 -18.59
C ASN A 85 6.86 -5.46 -18.33
N LEU A 86 7.62 -5.24 -19.39
CA LEU A 86 8.96 -4.66 -19.32
C LEU A 86 8.94 -3.13 -19.19
N LYS A 87 7.84 -2.47 -19.55
CA LYS A 87 7.74 -1.01 -19.38
C LYS A 87 7.46 -0.61 -17.92
N PRO A 88 8.13 0.45 -17.44
CA PRO A 88 7.81 1.04 -16.14
C PRO A 88 6.37 1.58 -16.07
N ILE A 89 5.60 1.11 -15.10
CA ILE A 89 4.18 1.47 -14.96
C ILE A 89 3.96 2.97 -14.69
N ASN A 90 4.97 3.70 -14.20
CA ASN A 90 4.87 5.15 -14.01
C ASN A 90 4.80 5.95 -15.32
N ASN A 91 4.98 5.30 -16.48
CA ASN A 91 4.76 5.87 -17.80
C ASN A 91 3.34 5.61 -18.37
N VAL A 92 2.50 4.89 -17.64
CA VAL A 92 1.09 4.72 -17.98
C VAL A 92 0.34 5.98 -17.58
N ARG A 93 -0.59 6.48 -18.41
CA ARG A 93 -1.41 7.67 -18.07
C ARG A 93 -2.40 7.39 -16.94
N TYR A 94 -3.13 6.28 -17.01
CA TYR A 94 -4.12 5.86 -16.02
C TYR A 94 -3.70 4.55 -15.34
N ILE A 95 -2.71 4.58 -14.45
CA ILE A 95 -2.12 3.38 -13.82
C ILE A 95 -3.17 2.42 -13.29
N ASN A 96 -4.13 2.88 -12.48
CA ASN A 96 -5.12 1.96 -11.91
C ASN A 96 -5.97 1.32 -13.01
N LYS A 97 -6.37 2.06 -14.05
CA LYS A 97 -7.15 1.49 -15.17
C LYS A 97 -6.34 0.50 -16.00
N PHE A 98 -5.02 0.71 -16.11
CA PHE A 98 -4.11 -0.24 -16.72
C PHE A 98 -3.98 -1.51 -15.87
N LEU A 99 -3.72 -1.39 -14.58
CA LEU A 99 -3.62 -2.53 -13.66
C LEU A 99 -4.93 -3.32 -13.57
N MET A 100 -6.08 -2.64 -13.58
CA MET A 100 -7.38 -3.29 -13.66
C MET A 100 -7.53 -4.08 -14.96
N LYS A 101 -7.04 -3.55 -16.10
CA LYS A 101 -7.10 -4.26 -17.37
C LYS A 101 -6.16 -5.47 -17.43
N VAL A 102 -4.99 -5.37 -16.78
CA VAL A 102 -4.09 -6.51 -16.56
C VAL A 102 -4.81 -7.59 -15.73
N ASN A 103 -5.46 -7.19 -14.63
CA ASN A 103 -6.22 -8.11 -13.77
C ASN A 103 -7.36 -8.80 -14.55
N GLU A 104 -8.10 -8.06 -15.37
CA GLU A 104 -9.19 -8.60 -16.21
C GLU A 104 -8.71 -9.65 -17.22
N LYS A 105 -7.50 -9.47 -17.78
CA LYS A 105 -6.90 -10.38 -18.78
C LYS A 105 -6.18 -11.59 -18.18
N MET A 106 -6.27 -11.80 -16.86
CA MET A 106 -5.60 -12.89 -16.18
C MET A 106 -6.57 -13.70 -15.31
N PRO A 107 -6.38 -15.02 -15.23
CA PRO A 107 -7.10 -15.86 -14.28
C PRO A 107 -6.58 -15.63 -12.85
N ASP A 108 -7.36 -16.06 -11.87
CA ASP A 108 -6.93 -16.10 -10.46
C ASP A 108 -5.66 -16.96 -10.30
N ALA A 109 -4.82 -16.60 -9.33
CA ALA A 109 -3.48 -17.14 -9.13
C ALA A 109 -2.51 -16.96 -10.33
N GLY A 110 -2.88 -16.13 -11.31
CA GLY A 110 -1.98 -15.66 -12.35
C GLY A 110 -0.96 -14.65 -11.80
N PHE A 111 0.26 -14.66 -12.35
CA PHE A 111 1.33 -13.75 -11.91
C PHE A 111 1.48 -12.57 -12.85
N PHE A 112 1.54 -11.36 -12.29
CA PHE A 112 1.89 -10.15 -13.00
C PHE A 112 3.25 -9.64 -12.51
N LEU A 113 4.21 -9.60 -13.42
CA LEU A 113 5.54 -9.05 -13.16
C LEU A 113 5.68 -7.74 -13.92
N GLY A 114 6.29 -6.76 -13.25
CA GLY A 114 6.53 -5.47 -13.87
C GLY A 114 7.55 -4.65 -13.11
N CYS A 115 7.78 -3.44 -13.58
CA CYS A 115 8.72 -2.52 -12.96
C CYS A 115 8.15 -1.12 -12.79
N VAL A 116 8.79 -0.35 -11.93
CA VAL A 116 8.54 1.08 -11.77
C VAL A 116 9.88 1.80 -11.61
N GLU A 117 9.99 2.99 -12.20
CA GLU A 117 11.11 3.86 -11.89
C GLU A 117 10.83 4.63 -10.59
N PRO A 118 11.56 4.35 -9.49
CA PRO A 118 11.33 5.03 -8.23
C PRO A 118 11.81 6.49 -8.29
N ILE A 119 11.13 7.36 -7.53
CA ILE A 119 11.49 8.80 -7.43
C ILE A 119 12.95 9.05 -7.07
N LYS A 120 13.57 8.13 -6.31
CA LYS A 120 14.98 8.22 -5.90
C LYS A 120 15.92 8.21 -7.11
N LEU A 121 15.62 7.42 -8.14
CA LEU A 121 16.45 7.32 -9.34
C LEU A 121 16.45 8.64 -10.12
N ALA A 122 15.28 9.26 -10.28
CA ALA A 122 15.15 10.56 -10.94
C ALA A 122 15.96 11.65 -10.22
N GLY A 123 15.95 11.67 -8.88
CA GLY A 123 16.76 12.61 -8.08
C GLY A 123 18.26 12.37 -8.24
N SER A 124 18.69 11.12 -8.26
CA SER A 124 20.10 10.76 -8.49
C SER A 124 20.59 11.18 -9.88
N ARG A 125 19.77 11.02 -10.94
CA ARG A 125 20.11 11.49 -12.29
C ARG A 125 20.29 13.00 -12.33
N LEU A 126 19.36 13.77 -11.75
CA LEU A 126 19.45 15.23 -11.71
C LEU A 126 20.66 15.71 -10.90
N ARG A 127 20.94 15.06 -9.75
CA ARG A 127 22.10 15.40 -8.91
C ARG A 127 23.44 15.19 -9.63
N ARG A 128 23.53 14.17 -10.50
CA ARG A 128 24.73 13.95 -11.33
C ARG A 128 24.91 15.04 -12.38
N GLN A 129 23.82 15.56 -12.93
CA GLN A 129 23.84 16.64 -13.92
C GLN A 129 24.10 18.01 -13.28
N THR A 130 23.57 18.26 -12.09
CA THR A 130 23.70 19.54 -11.37
C THR A 130 24.74 19.42 -10.25
N LYS A 131 25.99 19.83 -10.53
CA LYS A 131 27.10 19.77 -9.57
C LYS A 131 26.98 20.78 -8.40
N ILE A 132 26.13 21.81 -8.54
CA ILE A 132 25.97 22.88 -7.54
C ILE A 132 24.79 22.55 -6.59
N PRO A 133 25.01 22.40 -5.27
CA PRO A 133 23.98 21.93 -4.32
C PRO A 133 22.73 22.83 -4.20
N PHE A 134 22.89 24.15 -4.16
CA PHE A 134 21.75 25.08 -4.05
C PHE A 134 20.88 25.04 -5.31
N LEU A 135 21.52 25.09 -6.48
CA LEU A 135 20.83 24.99 -7.77
C LEU A 135 20.11 23.65 -7.92
N PHE A 136 20.73 22.54 -7.49
CA PHE A 136 20.08 21.24 -7.44
C PHE A 136 18.81 21.27 -6.61
N THR A 137 18.87 21.82 -5.39
CA THR A 137 17.73 21.88 -4.48
C THR A 137 16.58 22.67 -5.09
N PHE A 138 16.88 23.81 -5.72
CA PHE A 138 15.90 24.64 -6.41
C PHE A 138 15.26 23.90 -7.60
N ILE A 139 16.07 23.38 -8.54
CA ILE A 139 15.56 22.66 -9.72
C ILE A 139 14.77 21.42 -9.29
N TRP A 140 15.28 20.66 -8.33
CA TRP A 140 14.62 19.48 -7.80
C TRP A 140 13.24 19.80 -7.23
N PHE A 141 13.07 20.92 -6.53
CA PHE A 141 11.77 21.35 -6.03
C PHE A 141 10.74 21.50 -7.16
N PHE A 142 11.08 22.22 -8.23
CA PHE A 142 10.18 22.41 -9.37
C PHE A 142 9.90 21.11 -10.12
N VAL A 143 10.94 20.30 -10.37
CA VAL A 143 10.81 18.98 -11.01
C VAL A 143 9.93 18.07 -10.16
N PHE A 144 10.10 18.07 -8.84
CA PHE A 144 9.27 17.33 -7.91
C PHE A 144 7.82 17.80 -7.97
N VAL A 145 7.55 19.11 -7.86
CA VAL A 145 6.19 19.65 -7.96
C VAL A 145 5.55 19.25 -9.29
N PHE A 146 6.29 19.38 -10.39
CA PHE A 146 5.81 19.04 -11.74
C PHE A 146 5.48 17.56 -11.90
N HIS A 147 6.36 16.64 -11.48
CA HIS A 147 6.18 15.20 -11.71
C HIS A 147 5.45 14.46 -10.58
N ARG A 148 5.35 15.04 -9.38
CA ARG A 148 4.71 14.42 -8.20
C ARG A 148 3.37 15.05 -7.84
N VAL A 149 3.27 16.38 -7.88
CA VAL A 149 2.14 17.13 -7.33
C VAL A 149 1.12 17.48 -8.41
N MET A 150 1.56 18.10 -9.51
CA MET A 150 0.68 18.50 -10.62
C MET A 150 -0.21 17.38 -11.18
N PRO A 151 0.25 16.11 -11.35
CA PRO A 151 -0.58 15.02 -11.88
C PRO A 151 -1.75 14.63 -10.98
N LYS A 152 -1.76 15.09 -9.71
CA LYS A 152 -2.74 14.74 -8.68
C LYS A 152 -3.76 15.85 -8.42
N ILE A 153 -3.55 17.05 -8.98
CA ILE A 153 -4.40 18.23 -8.77
C ILE A 153 -5.37 18.38 -9.94
N ARG A 154 -6.68 18.53 -9.67
CA ARG A 154 -7.76 18.48 -10.67
C ARG A 154 -7.58 19.38 -11.90
N TYR A 155 -7.12 20.62 -11.72
CA TYR A 155 -6.96 21.58 -12.81
C TYR A 155 -5.60 21.42 -13.49
N VAL A 156 -4.55 21.29 -12.69
CA VAL A 156 -3.16 21.27 -13.16
C VAL A 156 -2.77 19.93 -13.80
N GLN A 157 -3.46 18.83 -13.46
CA GLN A 157 -3.23 17.52 -14.06
C GLN A 157 -3.42 17.54 -15.58
N LYS A 158 -4.35 18.36 -16.11
CA LYS A 158 -4.61 18.44 -17.55
C LYS A 158 -3.39 18.98 -18.29
N ILE A 159 -2.78 20.03 -17.76
CA ILE A 159 -1.55 20.64 -18.29
C ILE A 159 -0.42 19.62 -18.23
N TYR A 160 -0.25 18.94 -17.08
CA TYR A 160 0.77 17.91 -16.94
C TYR A 160 0.63 16.79 -17.98
N PHE A 161 -0.58 16.24 -18.16
CA PHE A 161 -0.81 15.15 -19.11
C PHE A 161 -0.72 15.60 -20.57
N PHE A 162 -1.00 16.87 -20.85
CA PHE A 162 -0.77 17.45 -22.18
C PHE A 162 0.74 17.50 -22.50
N LEU A 163 1.55 18.01 -21.57
CA LEU A 163 3.00 18.15 -21.76
C LEU A 163 3.76 16.82 -21.76
N THR A 164 3.43 15.93 -20.82
CA THR A 164 4.19 14.68 -20.62
C THR A 164 3.61 13.48 -21.37
N LYS A 165 2.40 13.61 -21.92
CA LYS A 165 1.61 12.49 -22.46
C LYS A 165 1.45 11.33 -21.47
N GLY A 166 1.56 11.60 -20.17
CA GLY A 166 1.46 10.61 -19.08
C GLY A 166 2.76 9.94 -18.65
N LYS A 167 3.90 10.32 -19.24
CA LYS A 167 5.22 9.77 -18.92
C LYS A 167 5.85 10.44 -17.69
N TYR A 168 6.81 9.74 -17.07
CA TYR A 168 7.70 10.27 -16.03
C TYR A 168 7.01 10.68 -14.72
N ARG A 169 5.93 10.00 -14.33
CA ARG A 169 5.32 10.29 -13.02
C ARG A 169 6.21 9.82 -11.88
N PHE A 170 6.31 10.64 -10.84
CA PHE A 170 7.06 10.26 -9.64
C PHE A 170 6.19 9.41 -8.72
N LEU A 171 6.55 8.14 -8.60
CA LEU A 171 5.95 7.19 -7.67
C LEU A 171 6.93 6.78 -6.57
N THR A 172 6.36 6.56 -5.39
CA THR A 172 7.05 5.98 -4.24
C THR A 172 6.70 4.49 -4.20
N MET A 173 7.60 3.66 -3.67
CA MET A 173 7.36 2.22 -3.50
C MET A 173 6.00 1.94 -2.85
N GLY A 174 5.69 2.59 -1.73
CA GLY A 174 4.40 2.43 -1.06
C GLY A 174 3.18 2.88 -1.88
N GLU A 175 3.32 3.86 -2.78
CA GLU A 175 2.20 4.25 -3.66
C GLU A 175 2.03 3.24 -4.80
N THR A 176 3.14 2.73 -5.36
CA THR A 176 3.12 1.69 -6.39
C THR A 176 2.46 0.41 -5.87
N LEU A 177 2.99 -0.13 -4.77
CA LEU A 177 2.50 -1.37 -4.18
C LEU A 177 1.03 -1.22 -3.73
N GLY A 178 0.67 -0.10 -3.10
CA GLY A 178 -0.72 0.13 -2.70
C GLY A 178 -1.70 0.21 -3.87
N ARG A 179 -1.28 0.79 -5.02
CA ARG A 179 -2.09 0.78 -6.25
C ARG A 179 -2.29 -0.63 -6.77
N ILE A 180 -1.23 -1.44 -6.78
CA ILE A 180 -1.28 -2.83 -7.22
C ILE A 180 -2.24 -3.63 -6.34
N VAL A 181 -2.11 -3.55 -5.02
CA VAL A 181 -3.03 -4.25 -4.09
C VAL A 181 -4.47 -3.78 -4.24
N SER A 182 -4.71 -2.47 -4.40
CA SER A 182 -6.07 -1.96 -4.66
C SER A 182 -6.70 -2.48 -5.96
N CYS A 183 -5.88 -2.98 -6.89
CA CYS A 183 -6.31 -3.57 -8.15
C CYS A 183 -6.41 -5.11 -8.10
N GLY A 184 -6.52 -5.69 -6.90
CA GLY A 184 -6.83 -7.12 -6.73
C GLY A 184 -5.63 -8.07 -6.76
N PHE A 185 -4.43 -7.52 -6.53
CA PHE A 185 -3.18 -8.29 -6.52
C PHE A 185 -2.61 -8.43 -5.11
N GLU A 186 -2.03 -9.58 -4.80
CA GLU A 186 -1.20 -9.81 -3.62
C GLU A 186 0.28 -9.69 -3.98
N ILE A 187 1.07 -9.05 -3.11
CA ILE A 187 2.49 -8.85 -3.33
C ILE A 187 3.24 -10.11 -2.91
N ILE A 188 3.97 -10.71 -3.85
CA ILE A 188 4.82 -11.88 -3.59
C ILE A 188 6.24 -11.42 -3.28
N GLU A 189 6.84 -10.66 -4.19
CA GLU A 189 8.20 -10.13 -4.02
C GLU A 189 8.34 -8.77 -4.70
N TYR A 190 9.25 -7.94 -4.19
CA TYR A 190 9.78 -6.80 -4.92
C TYR A 190 11.30 -6.70 -4.71
N LYS A 191 12.03 -6.28 -5.74
CA LYS A 191 13.49 -6.17 -5.73
C LYS A 191 13.95 -4.96 -6.53
N GLU A 192 14.96 -4.26 -6.02
CA GLU A 192 15.61 -3.16 -6.76
C GLU A 192 16.74 -3.76 -7.63
N ILE A 193 16.64 -3.59 -8.94
CA ILE A 193 17.60 -4.10 -9.94
C ILE A 193 17.86 -2.98 -10.95
N ASP A 194 19.12 -2.65 -11.22
CA ASP A 194 19.52 -1.57 -12.13
C ASP A 194 18.86 -0.19 -11.83
N GLY A 195 18.53 0.05 -10.55
CA GLY A 195 17.85 1.26 -10.07
C GLY A 195 16.34 1.32 -10.34
N LEU A 196 15.77 0.31 -11.01
CA LEU A 196 14.33 0.12 -11.13
C LEU A 196 13.84 -0.79 -10.00
N LEU A 197 12.61 -0.56 -9.55
CA LEU A 197 11.93 -1.46 -8.63
C LEU A 197 11.09 -2.44 -9.44
N TYR A 198 11.53 -3.70 -9.47
CA TYR A 198 10.77 -4.81 -10.02
C TYR A 198 9.85 -5.39 -8.95
N PHE A 199 8.67 -5.83 -9.37
CA PHE A 199 7.70 -6.48 -8.50
C PHE A 199 7.14 -7.73 -9.18
N SER A 200 6.82 -8.71 -8.36
CA SER A 200 6.07 -9.91 -8.71
C SER A 200 4.84 -9.98 -7.84
N VAL A 201 3.67 -9.97 -8.45
CA VAL A 201 2.39 -9.98 -7.75
C VAL A 201 1.47 -11.05 -8.33
N MET A 202 0.59 -11.58 -7.50
CA MET A 202 -0.35 -12.64 -7.87
C MET A 202 -1.78 -12.08 -7.86
N LYS A 203 -2.59 -12.40 -8.87
CA LYS A 203 -4.01 -12.07 -8.87
C LYS A 203 -4.73 -12.91 -7.80
N THR A 204 -5.40 -12.24 -6.87
CA THR A 204 -6.14 -12.90 -5.78
C THR A 204 -7.61 -12.47 -5.70
N SER A 205 -7.94 -11.33 -6.30
CA SER A 205 -9.32 -10.81 -6.29
C SER A 205 -9.55 -9.85 -7.46
N GLU A 206 -10.81 -9.50 -7.67
CA GLU A 206 -11.19 -8.42 -8.55
C GLU A 206 -10.83 -7.04 -7.94
N PRO A 207 -10.56 -6.02 -8.76
CA PRO A 207 -10.22 -4.69 -8.28
C PRO A 207 -11.28 -4.08 -7.35
N VAL A 208 -10.85 -3.46 -6.25
CA VAL A 208 -11.78 -2.80 -5.31
C VAL A 208 -12.30 -1.51 -5.94
N TYR A 209 -13.57 -1.53 -6.38
CA TYR A 209 -14.24 -0.37 -6.95
C TYR A 209 -14.63 0.67 -5.88
N GLY A 210 -14.56 1.96 -6.24
CA GLY A 210 -15.30 3.03 -5.56
C GLY A 210 -14.52 3.91 -4.57
N GLN A 211 -13.37 3.47 -4.05
CA GLN A 211 -12.55 4.35 -3.21
C GLN A 211 -11.67 5.25 -4.09
N LYS A 212 -12.06 6.51 -4.26
CA LYS A 212 -11.14 7.54 -4.77
C LYS A 212 -10.16 7.86 -3.65
N PRO A 213 -8.89 7.43 -3.74
CA PRO A 213 -7.93 7.79 -2.71
C PRO A 213 -7.73 9.29 -2.76
N SER A 214 -7.87 9.94 -1.60
CA SER A 214 -7.52 11.35 -1.49
C SER A 214 -6.01 11.49 -1.73
N PHE A 215 -5.62 12.38 -2.63
CA PHE A 215 -4.22 12.74 -2.85
C PHE A 215 -3.81 14.02 -2.12
N GLY A 216 -4.77 14.68 -1.46
CA GLY A 216 -4.56 15.94 -0.78
C GLY A 216 -3.75 15.82 0.52
N PRO A 217 -3.12 16.92 0.96
CA PRO A 217 -2.38 16.96 2.21
C PRO A 217 -3.32 16.85 3.43
N LEU A 218 -4.58 17.25 3.32
CA LEU A 218 -5.59 17.05 4.34
C LEU A 218 -6.32 15.72 4.15
N PHE A 219 -6.39 14.94 5.22
CA PHE A 219 -7.06 13.66 5.27
C PHE A 219 -8.19 13.70 6.31
N PRO A 220 -9.46 13.77 5.88
CA PRO A 220 -10.60 13.68 6.78
C PRO A 220 -10.84 12.24 7.19
N MET A 221 -11.10 12.01 8.47
CA MET A 221 -11.46 10.72 9.03
C MET A 221 -12.82 10.79 9.72
N ASN A 222 -13.74 9.89 9.34
CA ASN A 222 -15.03 9.78 10.02
C ASN A 222 -14.83 9.20 11.42
N ARG A 223 -15.41 9.85 12.42
CA ARG A 223 -15.30 9.49 13.84
C ARG A 223 -16.61 9.72 14.57
N VAL A 224 -16.81 8.98 15.65
CA VAL A 224 -17.95 9.17 16.56
C VAL A 224 -17.67 10.39 17.44
N GLY A 225 -18.61 11.33 17.43
CA GLY A 225 -18.62 12.57 18.20
C GLY A 225 -19.62 12.53 19.35
N LYS A 226 -19.98 13.71 19.86
CA LYS A 226 -21.01 13.87 20.88
C LYS A 226 -22.35 13.33 20.36
N ASN A 227 -23.17 12.77 21.24
CA ASN A 227 -24.47 12.14 20.95
C ASN A 227 -24.41 10.94 19.98
N GLY A 228 -23.21 10.47 19.60
CA GLY A 228 -23.05 9.40 18.62
C GLY A 228 -22.97 9.89 17.17
N ASP A 229 -23.00 11.21 16.94
CA ASP A 229 -22.97 11.81 15.60
C ASP A 229 -21.62 11.55 14.90
N MET A 230 -21.65 11.35 13.58
CA MET A 230 -20.43 11.14 12.81
C MET A 230 -19.82 12.49 12.40
N ILE A 231 -18.62 12.78 12.92
CA ILE A 231 -17.85 13.99 12.61
C ILE A 231 -16.63 13.67 11.73
N LYS A 232 -16.15 14.66 10.97
CA LYS A 232 -14.96 14.54 10.12
C LYS A 232 -13.75 15.14 10.83
N VAL A 233 -12.93 14.32 11.46
CA VAL A 233 -11.68 14.75 12.10
C VAL A 233 -10.59 14.91 11.05
N TYR A 234 -9.99 16.10 10.95
CA TYR A 234 -8.97 16.40 9.95
C TYR A 234 -7.56 16.12 10.47
N LYS A 235 -6.71 15.51 9.64
CA LYS A 235 -5.28 15.34 9.88
C LYS A 235 -4.45 15.69 8.65
N LEU A 236 -3.16 15.96 8.84
CA LEU A 236 -2.23 15.97 7.71
C LEU A 236 -1.93 14.54 7.28
N ARG A 237 -1.81 14.35 5.97
CA ARG A 237 -1.41 13.10 5.36
C ARG A 237 0.07 12.85 5.64
N THR A 238 0.34 11.85 6.46
CA THR A 238 1.71 11.39 6.76
C THR A 238 2.10 10.16 5.96
N MET A 239 1.13 9.47 5.34
CA MET A 239 1.35 8.25 4.57
C MET A 239 1.20 8.49 3.07
N HIS A 240 1.88 7.67 2.28
CA HIS A 240 1.71 7.65 0.82
C HIS A 240 0.27 7.31 0.43
N PRO A 241 -0.22 7.79 -0.72
CA PRO A 241 -1.54 7.37 -1.23
C PRO A 241 -1.61 5.85 -1.38
N PHE A 242 -2.79 5.25 -1.15
CA PHE A 242 -3.04 3.80 -1.16
C PHE A 242 -2.35 3.00 -0.03
N ALA A 243 -1.82 3.67 0.99
CA ALA A 243 -1.20 3.02 2.14
C ALA A 243 -2.15 2.09 2.92
N GLU A 244 -3.45 2.38 2.90
CA GLU A 244 -4.49 1.59 3.56
C GLU A 244 -4.52 0.13 3.07
N PHE A 245 -4.24 -0.10 1.79
CA PHE A 245 -4.21 -1.44 1.18
C PHE A 245 -2.99 -2.26 1.58
N LEU A 246 -1.97 -1.63 2.16
CA LEU A 246 -0.70 -2.26 2.51
C LEU A 246 -0.60 -2.64 4.00
N GLN A 247 -1.67 -2.44 4.77
CA GLN A 247 -1.66 -2.73 6.22
C GLN A 247 -1.33 -4.19 6.50
N GLU A 248 -2.06 -5.11 5.89
CA GLU A 248 -1.87 -6.55 6.12
C GLU A 248 -0.49 -6.99 5.66
N TYR A 249 -0.08 -6.59 4.46
CA TYR A 249 1.23 -6.93 3.90
C TYR A 249 2.39 -6.52 4.82
N ILE A 250 2.38 -5.28 5.33
CA ILE A 250 3.47 -4.79 6.18
C ILE A 250 3.44 -5.42 7.57
N THR A 251 2.25 -5.64 8.12
CA THR A 251 2.13 -6.37 9.39
C THR A 251 2.70 -7.79 9.27
N LYS A 252 2.44 -8.50 8.16
CA LYS A 252 3.05 -9.82 7.89
C LYS A 252 4.57 -9.74 7.70
N LEU A 253 5.05 -8.74 6.95
CA LEU A 253 6.46 -8.61 6.60
C LEU A 253 7.35 -8.22 7.80
N ASN A 254 6.90 -7.24 8.59
CA ASN A 254 7.74 -6.59 9.59
C ASN A 254 7.31 -6.89 11.04
N GLY A 255 6.13 -7.49 11.25
CA GLY A 255 5.54 -7.63 12.57
C GLY A 255 5.18 -6.29 13.22
N TYR A 256 4.91 -6.33 14.52
CA TYR A 256 4.63 -5.15 15.33
C TYR A 256 5.87 -4.70 16.11
N ASN A 257 6.01 -3.40 16.32
CA ASN A 257 6.96 -2.80 17.25
C ASN A 257 6.39 -2.78 18.68
N GLU A 258 7.18 -2.31 19.65
CA GLU A 258 6.81 -2.19 21.08
C GLU A 258 5.53 -1.36 21.32
N THR A 259 5.17 -0.48 20.38
CA THR A 259 3.96 0.35 20.45
C THR A 259 2.74 -0.25 19.73
N GLY A 260 2.82 -1.52 19.30
CA GLY A 260 1.74 -2.20 18.58
C GLY A 260 1.51 -1.68 17.15
N LYS A 261 2.50 -1.00 16.55
CA LYS A 261 2.45 -0.51 15.17
C LYS A 261 3.36 -1.35 14.27
N PRO A 262 3.12 -1.44 12.95
CA PRO A 262 4.02 -2.18 12.08
C PRO A 262 5.45 -1.62 12.13
N ALA A 263 6.44 -2.48 12.36
CA ALA A 263 7.84 -2.06 12.34
C ALA A 263 8.24 -1.66 10.90
N ASN A 264 9.26 -0.80 10.75
CA ASN A 264 9.81 -0.38 9.44
C ASN A 264 8.77 -0.02 8.36
N ASP A 265 7.70 0.68 8.75
CA ASP A 265 6.56 0.99 7.87
C ASP A 265 6.92 1.96 6.73
N PHE A 266 7.14 1.42 5.53
CA PHE A 266 7.46 2.19 4.32
C PHE A 266 6.28 2.98 3.75
N ARG A 267 5.07 2.81 4.30
CA ARG A 267 3.91 3.65 3.91
C ARG A 267 4.03 5.04 4.45
N VAL A 268 4.74 5.23 5.56
CA VAL A 268 4.94 6.54 6.18
C VAL A 268 6.01 7.30 5.39
N ALA A 269 5.63 8.44 4.83
CA ALA A 269 6.57 9.29 4.11
C ALA A 269 7.61 9.88 5.06
N THR A 270 8.81 10.21 4.56
CA THR A 270 9.89 10.78 5.38
C THR A 270 9.46 12.06 6.10
N TRP A 271 8.78 12.98 5.41
CA TRP A 271 8.19 14.18 6.04
C TRP A 271 7.04 13.81 7.00
N GLY A 272 6.32 12.73 6.72
CA GLY A 272 5.28 12.21 7.59
C GLY A 272 5.83 11.73 8.94
N LYS A 273 7.03 11.13 8.96
CA LYS A 273 7.73 10.79 10.21
C LYS A 273 8.03 12.03 11.04
N PHE A 274 8.49 13.11 10.39
CA PHE A 274 8.69 14.40 11.04
C PHE A 274 7.38 14.96 11.59
N TYR A 275 6.30 14.98 10.80
CA TYR A 275 5.00 15.48 11.25
C TYR A 275 4.48 14.71 12.47
N ARG A 276 4.57 13.39 12.47
CA ARG A 276 4.15 12.57 13.62
C ARG A 276 5.00 12.85 14.85
N LYS A 277 6.33 12.91 14.71
CA LYS A 277 7.27 13.17 15.82
C LYS A 277 6.93 14.47 16.56
N TYR A 278 6.53 15.51 15.83
CA TYR A 278 6.22 16.83 16.38
C TYR A 278 4.71 17.12 16.48
N TRP A 279 3.84 16.10 16.38
CA TRP A 279 2.37 16.23 16.42
C TRP A 279 1.78 17.22 15.39
N LEU A 280 2.54 17.55 14.34
CA LEU A 280 2.11 18.48 13.30
C LEU A 280 0.97 17.88 12.46
N ASP A 281 0.86 16.56 12.39
CA ASP A 281 -0.20 15.88 11.66
C ASP A 281 -1.58 16.05 12.29
N GLU A 282 -1.64 16.37 13.57
CA GLU A 282 -2.89 16.60 14.29
C GLU A 282 -3.30 18.08 14.35
N LEU A 283 -2.43 19.02 13.93
CA LEU A 283 -2.76 20.45 13.90
C LEU A 283 -4.07 20.79 13.15
N PRO A 284 -4.43 20.15 12.02
CA PRO A 284 -5.70 20.43 11.36
C PRO A 284 -6.94 20.13 12.23
N GLN A 285 -6.82 19.36 13.32
CA GLN A 285 -7.91 19.14 14.27
C GLN A 285 -8.33 20.42 14.99
N LEU A 286 -7.48 21.45 15.04
CA LEU A 286 -7.87 22.77 15.56
C LEU A 286 -9.04 23.37 14.75
N LEU A 287 -9.16 23.06 13.46
CA LEU A 287 -10.32 23.46 12.67
C LEU A 287 -11.61 22.80 13.18
N ASN A 288 -11.54 21.56 13.68
CA ASN A 288 -12.68 20.89 14.30
C ASN A 288 -13.03 21.52 15.67
N VAL A 289 -12.03 21.99 16.42
CA VAL A 289 -12.25 22.71 17.68
C VAL A 289 -12.96 24.04 17.41
N LEU A 290 -12.51 24.80 16.42
CA LEU A 290 -13.15 26.06 16.01
C LEU A 290 -14.59 25.85 15.49
N LYS A 291 -14.86 24.74 14.81
CA LYS A 291 -16.21 24.33 14.40
C LYS A 291 -17.09 23.82 15.55
N GLY A 292 -16.50 23.62 16.73
CA GLY A 292 -17.20 23.05 17.89
C GLY A 292 -17.47 21.55 17.80
N GLU A 293 -16.79 20.80 16.93
CA GLU A 293 -16.91 19.34 16.80
C GLU A 293 -16.00 18.60 17.81
N LEU A 294 -14.85 19.19 18.15
CA LEU A 294 -13.90 18.69 19.14
C LEU A 294 -13.65 19.71 20.25
N ASN A 295 -13.18 19.22 21.40
CA ASN A 295 -12.55 20.03 22.43
C ASN A 295 -11.01 19.92 22.33
N ILE A 296 -10.28 20.80 23.02
CA ILE A 296 -8.82 20.69 23.12
C ILE A 296 -8.45 19.43 23.91
N VAL A 297 -9.12 19.21 25.04
CA VAL A 297 -8.94 18.02 25.90
C VAL A 297 -10.21 17.20 25.91
N GLY A 298 -10.05 15.88 25.88
CA GLY A 298 -11.17 14.94 25.87
C GLY A 298 -10.80 13.57 25.35
N VAL A 299 -11.71 12.62 25.52
CA VAL A 299 -11.53 11.24 25.01
C VAL A 299 -11.23 11.25 23.50
N ARG A 300 -10.36 10.35 23.05
CA ARG A 300 -9.95 10.36 21.63
C ARG A 300 -11.15 10.00 20.74
N PRO A 301 -11.36 10.69 19.60
CA PRO A 301 -12.41 10.31 18.67
C PRO A 301 -12.09 8.95 18.03
N LEU A 302 -13.03 7.99 18.11
CA LEU A 302 -12.88 6.63 17.58
C LEU A 302 -13.64 6.43 16.26
N SER A 303 -13.18 5.49 15.45
CA SER A 303 -13.97 5.00 14.30
C SER A 303 -15.19 4.26 14.81
N ARG A 304 -16.26 4.18 14.01
CA ARG A 304 -17.48 3.45 14.38
C ARG A 304 -17.20 2.01 14.79
N THR A 305 -16.32 1.32 14.05
CA THR A 305 -15.89 -0.05 14.36
C THR A 305 -15.29 -0.16 15.76
N ARG A 306 -14.25 0.64 16.06
CA ARG A 306 -13.59 0.62 17.39
C ARG A 306 -14.51 1.11 18.51
N PHE A 307 -15.40 2.04 18.22
CA PHE A 307 -16.39 2.49 19.18
C PHE A 307 -17.35 1.34 19.56
N ASN A 308 -17.77 0.52 18.59
CA ASN A 308 -18.66 -0.60 18.84
C ASN A 308 -18.00 -1.75 19.61
N GLU A 309 -16.66 -1.89 19.53
CA GLU A 309 -15.87 -2.87 20.30
C GLU A 309 -15.81 -2.57 21.81
N LEU A 310 -16.13 -1.33 22.22
CA LEU A 310 -16.11 -0.95 23.63
C LEU A 310 -17.33 -1.48 24.41
N PRO A 311 -17.18 -1.74 25.72
CA PRO A 311 -18.30 -2.04 26.60
C PRO A 311 -19.37 -0.93 26.56
N GLU A 312 -20.65 -1.32 26.63
CA GLU A 312 -21.77 -0.40 26.46
C GLU A 312 -21.73 0.79 27.44
N GLU A 313 -21.38 0.53 28.70
CA GLU A 313 -21.26 1.56 29.73
C GLU A 313 -20.28 2.67 29.34
N ILE A 314 -19.13 2.30 28.74
CA ILE A 314 -18.12 3.25 28.27
C ILE A 314 -18.63 4.00 27.03
N ARG A 315 -19.33 3.31 26.12
CA ARG A 315 -19.92 3.94 24.92
C ARG A 315 -20.87 5.07 25.29
N VAL A 316 -21.79 4.80 26.22
CA VAL A 316 -22.78 5.78 26.71
C VAL A 316 -22.09 6.98 27.35
N GLN A 317 -21.05 6.78 28.15
CA GLN A 317 -20.34 7.89 28.77
C GLN A 317 -19.55 8.74 27.75
N ARG A 318 -18.90 8.11 26.76
CA ARG A 318 -18.11 8.81 25.74
C ARG A 318 -18.94 9.79 24.92
N ILE A 319 -20.15 9.40 24.53
CA ILE A 319 -21.00 10.23 23.67
C ILE A 319 -21.64 11.43 24.39
N ARG A 320 -21.60 11.48 25.74
CA ARG A 320 -22.14 12.62 26.50
C ARG A 320 -21.33 13.90 26.30
N PHE A 321 -20.04 13.76 25.98
CA PHE A 321 -19.12 14.89 25.83
C PHE A 321 -18.52 14.94 24.42
N LYS A 322 -18.03 16.12 24.03
CA LYS A 322 -17.26 16.23 22.79
C LYS A 322 -15.92 15.52 22.98
N PRO A 323 -15.44 14.76 21.97
CA PRO A 323 -14.10 14.19 22.02
C PRO A 323 -13.03 15.28 21.97
N GLY A 324 -11.79 14.91 22.32
CA GLY A 324 -10.67 15.84 22.43
C GLY A 324 -9.53 15.57 21.46
N CYS A 325 -8.77 16.62 21.15
CA CYS A 325 -7.48 16.51 20.45
C CYS A 325 -6.43 15.84 21.34
N ILE A 326 -6.34 16.27 22.61
CA ILE A 326 -5.41 15.74 23.62
C ILE A 326 -6.17 14.73 24.50
N PRO A 327 -5.84 13.43 24.40
CA PRO A 327 -6.50 12.40 25.17
C PRO A 327 -5.99 12.32 26.63
N PRO A 328 -6.83 11.83 27.57
CA PRO A 328 -6.50 11.84 29.00
C PRO A 328 -5.26 11.03 29.38
N TYR A 329 -4.96 9.95 28.66
CA TYR A 329 -3.78 9.13 28.92
C TYR A 329 -2.46 9.91 28.80
N VAL A 330 -2.44 11.02 28.06
CA VAL A 330 -1.27 11.89 27.93
C VAL A 330 -1.02 12.65 29.23
N ALA A 331 -2.10 13.08 29.90
CA ALA A 331 -2.02 13.75 31.20
C ALA A 331 -1.65 12.76 32.32
N LEU A 332 -2.17 11.53 32.25
CA LEU A 332 -2.01 10.51 33.30
C LEU A 332 -0.82 9.56 33.09
N LEU A 333 -0.12 9.66 31.96
CA LEU A 333 1.01 8.77 31.60
C LEU A 333 0.62 7.28 31.56
N MET A 334 -0.53 6.97 30.98
CA MET A 334 -1.08 5.61 30.85
C MET A 334 -1.20 5.18 29.37
N PRO A 335 -0.10 5.09 28.61
CA PRO A 335 -0.14 4.97 27.15
C PRO A 335 -0.51 3.57 26.63
N ASP A 336 -0.45 2.54 27.47
CA ASP A 336 -0.79 1.16 27.12
C ASP A 336 -2.30 0.97 26.92
N SER A 337 -2.72 -0.14 26.29
CA SER A 337 -4.11 -0.31 25.87
C SER A 337 -5.10 -0.31 27.04
N GLU A 338 -4.75 -0.94 28.16
CA GLU A 338 -5.61 -1.01 29.35
C GLU A 338 -5.60 0.34 30.09
N GLY A 339 -4.41 0.91 30.28
CA GLY A 339 -4.22 2.23 30.87
C GLY A 339 -4.94 3.34 30.10
N ASN A 340 -5.03 3.25 28.77
CA ASN A 340 -5.79 4.20 27.96
C ASN A 340 -7.29 4.20 28.32
N ILE A 341 -7.88 3.02 28.53
CA ILE A 341 -9.29 2.88 28.89
C ILE A 341 -9.52 3.40 30.31
N GLU A 342 -8.63 3.07 31.24
CA GLU A 342 -8.72 3.55 32.62
C GLU A 342 -8.56 5.08 32.70
N ALA A 343 -7.63 5.66 31.96
CA ALA A 343 -7.46 7.11 31.87
C ALA A 343 -8.71 7.81 31.32
N GLU A 344 -9.40 7.20 30.34
CA GLU A 344 -10.69 7.70 29.87
C GLU A 344 -11.78 7.62 30.94
N ARG A 345 -11.84 6.52 31.70
CA ARG A 345 -12.81 6.34 32.80
C ARG A 345 -12.61 7.38 33.90
N ILE A 346 -11.37 7.56 34.38
CA ILE A 346 -11.03 8.56 35.40
C ILE A 346 -11.44 9.95 34.92
N TYR A 347 -11.02 10.33 33.71
CA TYR A 347 -11.35 11.63 33.13
C TYR A 347 -12.85 11.87 32.98
N LEU A 348 -13.61 10.91 32.45
CA LEU A 348 -15.06 11.04 32.28
C LEU A 348 -15.77 11.17 33.64
N SER A 349 -15.32 10.44 34.66
CA SER A 349 -15.86 10.53 36.02
C SER A 349 -15.61 11.90 36.66
N GLU A 350 -14.41 12.46 36.51
CA GLU A 350 -14.07 13.82 36.97
C GLU A 350 -14.88 14.87 36.18
N LYS A 351 -14.98 14.70 34.86
CA LYS A 351 -15.68 15.63 33.97
C LYS A 351 -17.18 15.70 34.24
N MET A 352 -17.80 14.61 34.69
CA MET A 352 -19.20 14.64 35.13
C MET A 352 -19.40 15.48 36.40
N LYS A 353 -18.40 15.54 37.30
CA LYS A 353 -18.45 16.34 38.53
C LYS A 353 -18.06 17.79 38.29
N HIS A 354 -17.00 18.04 37.51
CA HIS A 354 -16.42 19.37 37.28
C HIS A 354 -16.10 19.60 35.79
N PRO A 355 -17.10 19.85 34.93
CA PRO A 355 -16.93 19.84 33.46
C PRO A 355 -15.83 20.76 32.91
N TYR A 356 -15.68 21.96 33.47
CA TYR A 356 -14.72 22.96 32.99
C TYR A 356 -13.35 22.79 33.63
N TRP A 357 -13.30 22.56 34.95
CA TRP A 357 -12.04 22.50 35.70
C TRP A 357 -11.24 21.25 35.35
N THR A 358 -11.91 20.12 35.08
CA THR A 358 -11.26 18.90 34.61
C THR A 358 -10.52 19.12 33.28
N ASP A 359 -11.11 19.84 32.32
CA ASP A 359 -10.44 20.11 31.03
C ASP A 359 -9.17 20.96 31.21
N VAL A 360 -9.24 21.97 32.08
CA VAL A 360 -8.09 22.83 32.41
C VAL A 360 -6.98 22.02 33.09
N LYS A 361 -7.31 21.25 34.13
CA LYS A 361 -6.37 20.38 34.86
C LYS A 361 -5.63 19.44 33.90
N TYR A 362 -6.38 18.72 33.06
CA TYR A 362 -5.79 17.74 32.15
C TYR A 362 -4.98 18.41 31.02
N LEU A 363 -5.36 19.61 30.58
CA LEU A 363 -4.57 20.38 29.61
C LEU A 363 -3.18 20.70 30.17
N PHE A 364 -3.10 21.26 31.37
CA PHE A 364 -1.82 21.62 31.98
C PHE A 364 -0.93 20.40 32.23
N LEU A 365 -1.50 19.30 32.75
CA LEU A 365 -0.77 18.05 32.96
C LEU A 365 -0.24 17.48 31.64
N ALA A 366 -1.08 17.43 30.60
CA ALA A 366 -0.66 16.93 29.29
C ALA A 366 0.44 17.79 28.67
N LEU A 367 0.31 19.12 28.70
CA LEU A 367 1.34 20.03 28.21
C LEU A 367 2.66 19.85 28.97
N TYR A 368 2.62 19.77 30.29
CA TYR A 368 3.80 19.52 31.12
C TYR A 368 4.49 18.20 30.72
N ASN A 369 3.74 17.11 30.55
CA ASN A 369 4.29 15.81 30.16
C ASN A 369 4.89 15.81 28.75
N ILE A 370 4.28 16.55 27.81
CA ILE A 370 4.80 16.71 26.45
C ILE A 370 6.11 17.53 26.46
N PHE A 371 6.13 18.68 27.16
CA PHE A 371 7.31 19.55 27.20
C PHE A 371 8.49 18.93 27.96
N THR A 372 8.22 18.15 29.00
CA THR A 372 9.26 17.42 29.75
C THR A 372 9.70 16.12 29.08
N GLY A 373 9.07 15.74 27.96
CA GLY A 373 9.42 14.53 27.20
C GLY A 373 9.06 13.22 27.89
N LYS A 374 8.24 13.25 28.95
CA LYS A 374 7.73 12.07 29.66
C LYS A 374 6.82 11.21 28.80
N ILE A 375 6.19 11.82 27.80
CA ILE A 375 5.42 11.11 26.78
C ILE A 375 5.87 11.58 25.40
N LYS A 376 6.07 10.64 24.48
CA LYS A 376 6.50 10.91 23.10
C LYS A 376 5.37 10.58 22.13
N SER A 377 5.30 11.36 21.05
CA SER A 377 4.49 10.98 19.90
C SER A 377 5.01 9.68 19.31
N SER A 378 4.09 8.80 18.96
CA SER A 378 4.36 7.48 18.40
C SER A 378 4.62 7.47 16.90
#